data_AF-A0A7S2SAL3-F1
#
_entry.id   AF-A0A7S2SAL3-F1
#
_cell.length_a   1.000
_cell.length_b   1.000
_cell.length_c   1.000
_cell.angle_alpha   90.00
_cell.angle_beta   90.00
_cell.angle_gamma   90.00
#
_symmetry.space_group_name_H-M   'P 1'
#
loop_
_entity.id
_entity.type
_entity.pdbx_description
1 polymer ?
#
loop_
_entity_poly.entity_id
_entity_poly.type
_entity_poly.pdbx_seq_one_letter_code
_entity_poly.pdbx_strand_id
1 'polypeptide(L)'
;LRVSILSVGLLAISYSFFPEQKERVQGSLRKIITKSKFMVDATSASRIIASGRPYILYGTAWKKAETTRLVSAAIRNGFRFIDTACQPKHYNEAGVGDGWVLATQELGLDRSDIYLQTKFTSLSGQDQNDLPYDKDASLEEQVK
;
A
#
# COMPACT_ATOMS: atom_id res chain seq x y z
N LEU A 1 22.33 -26.87 -15.80
CA LEU A 1 21.56 -26.04 -14.84
C LEU A 1 21.32 -24.66 -15.43
N ARG A 2 20.08 -24.35 -15.80
CA ARG A 2 19.62 -22.98 -16.03
C ARG A 2 18.28 -22.86 -15.31
N VAL A 3 18.25 -22.00 -14.30
CA VAL A 3 17.04 -21.64 -13.56
C VAL A 3 16.62 -20.26 -14.06
N SER A 4 15.51 -20.21 -14.77
CA SER A 4 14.82 -18.95 -15.11
C SER A 4 13.51 -18.96 -14.33
N ILE A 5 13.41 -18.09 -13.33
CA ILE A 5 12.19 -17.85 -12.56
C ILE A 5 11.39 -16.83 -13.34
N LEU A 6 10.32 -17.30 -13.99
CA LEU A 6 9.34 -16.48 -14.71
C LEU A 6 7.98 -16.72 -14.06
N SER A 7 7.49 -15.67 -13.39
CA SER A 7 6.12 -15.42 -12.98
C SER A 7 5.46 -16.43 -12.01
N VAL A 8 4.63 -15.90 -11.13
CA VAL A 8 3.80 -16.64 -10.17
C VAL A 8 2.68 -17.34 -10.95
N GLY A 9 3.05 -18.38 -11.69
CA GLY A 9 2.17 -19.27 -12.43
C GLY A 9 2.17 -20.62 -11.73
N LEU A 10 1.07 -20.88 -11.02
CA LEU A 10 0.63 -22.15 -10.44
C LEU A 10 1.38 -23.37 -11.02
N LEU A 11 2.47 -23.79 -10.37
CA LEU A 11 3.15 -25.03 -10.72
C LEU A 11 2.19 -26.16 -10.33
N ALA A 12 1.52 -26.73 -11.32
CA ALA A 12 0.70 -27.92 -11.16
C ALA A 12 1.61 -29.09 -10.78
N ILE A 13 1.91 -29.22 -9.49
CA ILE A 13 2.54 -30.41 -8.94
C ILE A 13 1.50 -31.52 -9.10
N SER A 14 1.73 -32.40 -10.07
CA SER A 14 0.94 -33.60 -10.29
C SER A 14 1.17 -34.56 -9.12
N TYR A 15 0.51 -34.30 -8.00
CA TYR A 15 0.32 -35.30 -6.95
C TYR A 15 -0.85 -36.20 -7.39
N SER A 16 -0.57 -37.48 -7.58
CA SER A 16 -1.59 -38.54 -7.60
C SER A 16 -2.26 -38.59 -6.22
N PHE A 17 -3.18 -37.66 -5.99
CA PHE A 17 -3.82 -37.43 -4.70
C PHE A 17 -5.14 -38.18 -4.66
N PHE A 18 -5.31 -39.07 -3.68
CA PHE A 18 -6.59 -39.71 -3.40
C PHE A 18 -7.70 -38.63 -3.24
N PRO A 19 -8.89 -38.82 -3.85
CA PRO A 19 -9.91 -37.77 -3.96
C PRO A 19 -10.34 -37.15 -2.62
N GLU A 20 -10.35 -37.94 -1.54
CA GLU A 20 -10.68 -37.49 -0.18
C GLU A 20 -9.67 -36.46 0.37
N GLN A 21 -8.39 -36.62 0.08
CA GLN A 21 -7.36 -35.68 0.52
C GLN A 21 -7.49 -34.35 -0.25
N LYS A 22 -7.92 -34.40 -1.52
CA LYS A 22 -8.11 -33.21 -2.38
C LYS A 22 -9.21 -32.30 -1.85
N GLU A 23 -10.35 -32.87 -1.44
CA GLU A 23 -11.44 -32.11 -0.82
C GLU A 23 -11.02 -31.50 0.52
N ARG A 24 -10.26 -32.24 1.34
CA ARG A 24 -9.75 -31.74 2.62
C ARG A 24 -8.81 -30.54 2.44
N VAL A 25 -7.89 -30.62 1.48
CA VAL A 25 -6.98 -29.51 1.14
C VAL A 25 -7.75 -28.32 0.56
N GLN A 26 -8.67 -28.55 -0.37
CA GLN A 26 -9.50 -27.48 -0.95
C GLN A 26 -10.38 -26.79 0.09
N GLY A 27 -10.99 -27.55 1.01
CA GLY A 27 -11.79 -27.02 2.11
C GLY A 27 -10.95 -26.19 3.10
N SER A 28 -9.72 -26.64 3.40
CA SER A 28 -8.77 -25.90 4.22
C SER A 28 -8.34 -24.58 3.56
N LEU A 29 -7.96 -24.63 2.28
CA LEU A 29 -7.59 -23.44 1.50
C LEU A 29 -8.73 -22.43 1.41
N ARG A 30 -9.97 -22.89 1.18
CA ARG A 30 -11.16 -22.01 1.18
C ARG A 30 -11.33 -21.31 2.53
N LYS A 31 -11.23 -22.03 3.66
CA LYS A 31 -11.31 -21.41 4.99
C LYS A 31 -10.22 -20.36 5.22
N ILE A 32 -9.00 -20.62 4.77
CA ILE A 32 -7.88 -19.68 4.89
C ILE A 32 -8.15 -18.41 4.08
N ILE A 33 -8.56 -18.55 2.82
CA ILE A 33 -8.89 -17.42 1.93
C ILE A 33 -10.05 -16.60 2.50
N THR A 34 -11.12 -17.24 2.99
CA THR A 34 -12.26 -16.53 3.59
C THR A 34 -11.85 -15.77 4.84
N LYS A 35 -11.01 -16.37 5.70
CA LYS A 35 -10.48 -15.71 6.90
C LYS A 35 -9.59 -14.51 6.55
N SER A 36 -8.72 -14.62 5.54
CA SER A 36 -7.87 -13.50 5.12
C SER A 36 -8.71 -12.36 4.55
N LYS A 37 -9.70 -12.67 3.70
CA LYS A 37 -10.62 -11.68 3.12
C LYS A 37 -11.41 -10.94 4.21
N PHE A 38 -11.93 -11.66 5.20
CA PHE A 38 -12.62 -11.04 6.33
C PHE A 38 -11.73 -10.09 7.13
N MET A 39 -10.46 -10.45 7.32
CA MET A 39 -9.48 -9.65 8.07
C MET A 39 -9.05 -8.40 7.29
N VAL A 40 -8.93 -8.51 5.96
CA VAL A 40 -8.76 -7.37 5.05
C VAL A 40 -9.98 -6.44 5.13
N ASP A 41 -11.19 -6.99 4.98
CA ASP A 41 -12.44 -6.23 5.07
C ASP A 41 -12.57 -5.47 6.40
N ALA A 42 -12.27 -6.12 7.53
CA ALA A 42 -12.36 -5.49 8.85
C ALA A 42 -11.39 -4.33 9.06
N THR A 43 -10.29 -4.28 8.29
CA THR A 43 -9.28 -3.22 8.37
C THR A 43 -9.37 -2.23 7.21
N SER A 44 -10.29 -2.40 6.27
CA SER A 44 -10.42 -1.50 5.12
C SER A 44 -10.64 -0.04 5.54
N ALA A 45 -9.83 0.89 5.01
CA ALA A 45 -9.95 2.31 5.32
C ALA A 45 -11.35 2.85 5.00
N SER A 46 -11.93 2.47 3.85
CA SER A 46 -13.28 2.88 3.46
C SER A 46 -14.35 2.49 4.50
N ARG A 47 -14.27 1.27 5.05
CA ARG A 47 -15.20 0.79 6.08
C ARG A 47 -14.98 1.48 7.43
N ILE A 48 -13.73 1.71 7.80
CA ILE A 48 -13.38 2.41 9.04
C ILE A 48 -13.97 3.83 8.99
N ILE A 49 -13.78 4.55 7.88
CA ILE A 49 -14.37 5.89 7.66
C ILE A 49 -15.90 5.81 7.74
N ALA A 50 -16.53 4.89 6.99
CA ALA A 50 -17.98 4.75 6.98
C ALA A 50 -18.57 4.40 8.36
N SER A 51 -17.81 3.72 9.22
CA SER A 51 -18.23 3.37 10.58
C SER A 51 -18.13 4.53 11.58
N GLY A 52 -17.50 5.65 11.21
CA GLY A 52 -17.26 6.79 12.11
C GLY A 52 -16.32 6.48 13.27
N ARG A 53 -15.60 5.37 13.22
CA ARG A 53 -14.63 4.99 14.26
C ARG A 53 -13.34 5.80 14.11
N PRO A 54 -12.64 6.10 15.22
CA PRO A 54 -11.33 6.74 15.15
C PRO A 54 -10.32 5.83 14.44
N TYR A 55 -9.35 6.46 13.77
CA TYR A 55 -8.26 5.80 13.06
C TYR A 55 -6.94 6.54 13.27
N ILE A 56 -5.84 5.85 12.99
CA ILE A 56 -4.47 6.37 13.14
C ILE A 56 -3.85 6.55 11.76
N LEU A 57 -3.32 7.74 11.50
CA LEU A 57 -2.54 8.08 10.31
C LEU A 57 -1.06 7.75 10.51
N TYR A 58 -0.45 7.06 9.55
CA TYR A 58 0.99 6.85 9.49
C TYR A 58 1.67 8.02 8.77
N GLY A 59 2.33 8.89 9.53
CA GLY A 59 3.08 10.03 8.99
C GLY A 59 4.41 9.63 8.35
N THR A 60 4.69 10.20 7.17
CA THR A 60 5.85 9.80 6.35
C THR A 60 7.03 10.78 6.35
N ALA A 61 6.96 11.87 7.12
CA ALA A 61 8.03 12.85 7.24
C ALA A 61 9.38 12.24 7.65
N TRP A 62 10.47 12.80 7.13
CA TRP A 62 11.87 12.51 7.46
C TRP A 62 12.34 11.07 7.22
N LYS A 63 11.60 10.28 6.44
CA LYS A 63 11.98 8.89 6.09
C LYS A 63 12.94 8.80 4.91
N LYS A 64 12.94 9.78 4.00
CA LYS A 64 13.84 9.87 2.84
C LYS A 64 13.89 8.56 2.02
N ALA A 65 15.07 7.97 1.84
CA ALA A 65 15.27 6.73 1.07
C ALA A 65 14.58 5.51 1.71
N GLU A 66 14.33 5.53 3.02
CA GLU A 66 13.67 4.43 3.73
C GLU A 66 12.14 4.45 3.57
N THR A 67 11.58 5.46 2.91
CA THR A 67 10.12 5.67 2.80
C THR A 67 9.41 4.43 2.25
N THR A 68 9.89 3.87 1.15
CA THR A 68 9.33 2.67 0.52
C THR A 68 9.26 1.50 1.51
N ARG A 69 10.38 1.19 2.16
CA ARG A 69 10.48 0.08 3.11
C ARG A 69 9.55 0.29 4.31
N LEU A 70 9.54 1.50 4.88
CA LEU A 70 8.79 1.84 6.07
C LEU A 70 7.27 1.89 5.82
N VAL A 71 6.83 2.45 4.69
CA VAL A 71 5.41 2.44 4.30
C VAL A 71 4.94 1.01 4.05
N SER A 72 5.72 0.22 3.32
CA SER A 72 5.40 -1.19 3.08
C SER A 72 5.28 -1.97 4.41
N ALA A 73 6.21 -1.75 5.35
CA ALA A 73 6.14 -2.35 6.68
C ALA A 73 4.91 -1.88 7.48
N ALA A 74 4.57 -0.59 7.44
CA ALA A 74 3.39 -0.06 8.12
C ALA A 74 2.11 -0.73 7.62
N ILE A 75 1.94 -0.86 6.31
CA ILE A 75 0.75 -1.50 5.71
C ILE A 75 0.65 -2.98 6.10
N ARG A 76 1.77 -3.72 6.08
CA ARG A 76 1.83 -5.11 6.58
C ARG A 76 1.44 -5.23 8.04
N ASN A 77 1.77 -4.23 8.86
CA ASN A 77 1.40 -4.18 10.28
C ASN A 77 -0.01 -3.60 10.53
N GLY A 78 -0.82 -3.43 9.49
CA GLY A 78 -2.23 -3.07 9.63
C GLY A 78 -2.53 -1.58 9.53
N PHE A 79 -1.55 -0.72 9.23
CA PHE A 79 -1.86 0.67 8.89
C PHE A 79 -2.60 0.74 7.54
N ARG A 80 -3.60 1.62 7.50
CA ARG A 80 -4.52 1.77 6.36
C ARG A 80 -4.72 3.23 5.96
N PHE A 81 -4.21 4.16 6.77
CA PHE A 81 -4.29 5.59 6.54
C PHE A 81 -2.86 6.12 6.52
N ILE A 82 -2.41 6.61 5.37
CA ILE A 82 -1.04 7.09 5.16
C ILE A 82 -1.09 8.60 4.93
N ASP A 83 -0.18 9.30 5.59
CA ASP A 83 -0.06 10.75 5.50
C ASP A 83 1.31 11.15 4.93
N THR A 84 1.29 11.94 3.87
CA THR A 84 2.47 12.46 3.17
C THR A 84 2.29 13.93 2.77
N ALA A 85 3.23 14.50 2.04
CA ALA A 85 3.12 15.85 1.52
C ALA A 85 3.97 16.03 0.27
N CYS A 86 3.56 16.96 -0.60
CA CYS A 86 4.33 17.41 -1.75
C CYS A 86 5.41 18.42 -1.30
N GLN A 87 6.33 17.97 -0.44
CA GLN A 87 7.48 18.73 0.05
C GLN A 87 8.73 17.82 0.02
N PRO A 88 9.42 17.75 -1.14
CA PRO A 88 10.53 16.81 -1.38
C PRO A 88 11.64 16.84 -0.31
N LYS A 89 11.84 18.00 0.31
CA LYS A 89 12.80 18.19 1.41
C LYS A 89 12.60 17.23 2.59
N HIS A 90 11.35 16.93 2.95
CA HIS A 90 11.03 16.09 4.12
C HIS A 90 10.25 14.83 3.77
N TYR A 91 9.59 14.79 2.61
CA TYR A 91 8.69 13.72 2.20
C TYR A 91 9.14 13.12 0.87
N ASN A 92 8.73 11.89 0.60
CA ASN A 92 9.03 11.17 -0.63
C ASN A 92 7.75 10.47 -1.10
N GLU A 93 6.89 11.19 -1.82
CA GLU A 93 5.59 10.68 -2.29
C GLU A 93 5.74 9.47 -3.22
N ALA A 94 6.76 9.48 -4.09
CA ALA A 94 7.07 8.34 -4.95
C ALA A 94 7.37 7.08 -4.12
N GLY A 95 8.20 7.20 -3.08
CA GLY A 95 8.49 6.10 -2.17
C GLY A 95 7.26 5.62 -1.39
N VAL A 96 6.30 6.51 -1.08
CA VAL A 96 5.00 6.09 -0.53
C VAL A 96 4.24 5.22 -1.52
N GLY A 97 4.18 5.62 -2.80
CA GLY A 97 3.57 4.85 -3.89
C GLY A 97 4.20 3.47 -4.06
N ASP A 98 5.53 3.38 -4.06
CA ASP A 98 6.23 2.10 -4.17
C ASP A 98 5.94 1.19 -2.97
N GLY A 99 6.00 1.74 -1.75
CA GLY A 99 5.74 1.00 -0.52
C GLY A 99 4.30 0.48 -0.46
N TRP A 100 3.36 1.27 -0.95
CA TRP A 100 1.96 0.89 -1.14
C TRP A 100 1.84 -0.30 -2.08
N VAL A 101 2.35 -0.18 -3.31
CA VAL A 101 2.22 -1.21 -4.35
C VAL A 101 2.76 -2.55 -3.84
N LEU A 102 3.95 -2.53 -3.24
CA LEU A 102 4.58 -3.73 -2.68
C LEU A 102 3.70 -4.41 -1.62
N ALA A 103 3.17 -3.66 -0.65
CA ALA A 103 2.39 -4.25 0.43
C ALA A 103 0.97 -4.66 0.02
N THR A 104 0.31 -3.86 -0.81
CA THR A 104 -1.07 -4.13 -1.25
C THR A 104 -1.16 -5.34 -2.17
N GLN A 105 -0.19 -5.53 -3.07
CA GLN A 105 -0.11 -6.74 -3.91
C GLN A 105 0.10 -8.00 -3.07
N GLU A 106 1.00 -7.95 -2.08
CA GLU A 106 1.27 -9.08 -1.19
C GLU A 106 0.05 -9.46 -0.34
N LEU A 107 -0.69 -8.46 0.15
CA LEU A 107 -1.82 -8.64 1.04
C LEU A 107 -3.17 -8.82 0.31
N GLY A 108 -3.20 -8.66 -1.02
CA GLY A 108 -4.42 -8.66 -1.82
C GLY A 108 -5.39 -7.54 -1.42
N LEU A 109 -4.86 -6.34 -1.17
CA LEU A 109 -5.64 -5.15 -0.82
C LEU A 109 -6.05 -4.38 -2.08
N ASP A 110 -7.27 -3.88 -2.08
CA ASP A 110 -7.79 -3.01 -3.13
C ASP A 110 -7.48 -1.53 -2.83
N ARG A 111 -7.65 -0.65 -3.84
CA ARG A 111 -7.45 0.80 -3.67
C ARG A 111 -8.29 1.37 -2.53
N SER A 112 -9.51 0.88 -2.32
CA SER A 112 -10.43 1.33 -1.27
C SER A 112 -10.01 0.93 0.15
N ASP A 113 -9.07 -0.01 0.29
CA ASP A 113 -8.61 -0.48 1.59
C ASP A 113 -7.59 0.46 2.22
N ILE A 114 -7.02 1.37 1.44
CA ILE A 114 -6.02 2.33 1.90
C ILE A 114 -6.52 3.76 1.64
N TYR A 115 -6.33 4.62 2.63
CA TYR A 115 -6.54 6.06 2.55
C TYR A 115 -5.19 6.77 2.42
N LEU A 116 -5.09 7.67 1.45
CA LEU A 116 -3.92 8.52 1.24
C LEU A 116 -4.30 9.97 1.50
N GLN A 117 -3.55 10.64 2.37
CA GLN A 117 -3.58 12.08 2.51
C GLN A 117 -2.25 12.65 2.04
N THR A 118 -2.29 13.55 1.07
CA THR A 118 -1.15 14.44 0.77
C THR A 118 -1.53 15.88 1.07
N LYS A 119 -0.54 16.77 1.05
CA LYS A 119 -0.67 18.18 1.42
C LYS A 119 0.14 19.02 0.45
N PHE A 120 -0.46 20.13 0.01
CA PHE A 120 0.25 21.19 -0.66
C PHE A 120 1.18 21.90 0.31
N THR A 121 2.39 22.23 -0.15
CA THR A 121 3.34 23.08 0.57
C THR A 121 3.62 24.30 -0.30
N SER A 122 3.36 25.50 0.25
CA SER A 122 3.58 26.76 -0.46
C SER A 122 5.06 26.97 -0.78
N LEU A 123 5.35 27.85 -1.75
CA LEU A 123 6.70 28.14 -2.21
C LEU A 123 7.67 28.48 -1.06
N SER A 124 7.20 29.25 -0.07
CA SER A 124 7.99 29.63 1.11
C SER A 124 8.39 28.44 2.01
N GLY A 125 7.66 27.34 1.94
CA GLY A 125 7.94 26.10 2.68
C GLY A 125 8.78 25.09 1.91
N GLN A 126 9.10 25.35 0.64
CA GLN A 126 9.89 24.45 -0.21
C GLN A 126 11.39 24.74 -0.15
N ASP A 127 12.18 23.78 -0.64
CA ASP A 127 13.54 24.05 -1.07
C ASP A 127 13.50 24.69 -2.47
N GLN A 128 14.07 25.87 -2.65
CA GLN A 128 14.03 26.60 -3.92
C GLN A 128 14.81 25.91 -5.05
N ASN A 129 15.70 24.97 -4.71
CA ASN A 129 16.46 24.20 -5.69
C ASN A 129 15.77 22.89 -6.11
N ASP A 130 14.65 22.54 -5.46
CA ASP A 130 13.94 21.27 -5.65
C ASP A 130 12.43 21.48 -5.47
N LEU A 131 11.86 22.23 -6.43
CA LEU A 131 10.44 22.56 -6.44
C LEU A 131 9.62 21.48 -7.16
N PRO A 132 8.51 21.00 -6.58
CA PRO A 132 7.67 19.99 -7.21
C PRO A 132 6.66 20.57 -8.23
N TYR A 133 6.62 21.89 -8.40
CA TYR A 133 5.73 22.61 -9.31
C TYR A 133 6.41 23.88 -9.85
N ASP A 134 5.84 24.47 -10.90
CA ASP A 134 6.28 25.76 -11.43
C ASP A 134 5.90 26.90 -10.45
N LYS A 135 6.91 27.61 -9.93
CA LYS A 135 6.72 28.73 -8.99
C LYS A 135 6.03 29.95 -9.59
N ASP A 136 6.07 30.08 -10.92
CA ASP A 136 5.51 31.24 -11.63
C ASP A 136 4.09 30.95 -12.17
N ALA A 137 3.60 29.71 -12.01
CA ALA A 137 2.22 29.34 -12.32
C ALA A 137 1.21 29.95 -11.34
N SER A 138 -0.07 30.00 -11.73
CA SER A 138 -1.15 30.42 -10.83
C SER A 138 -1.26 29.49 -9.61
N LEU A 139 -1.83 29.97 -8.49
CA LEU A 139 -1.98 29.14 -7.30
C LEU A 139 -2.83 27.89 -7.59
N GLU A 140 -3.87 28.04 -8.39
CA GLU A 140 -4.74 26.96 -8.85
C GLU A 140 -3.98 25.90 -9.66
N GLU A 141 -2.91 26.28 -10.35
CA GLU A 141 -2.03 25.34 -11.06
C GLU A 141 -0.99 24.71 -10.14
N GLN A 142 -0.48 25.45 -9.15
CA GLN A 142 0.48 24.93 -8.17
C GLN A 142 -0.10 23.85 -7.24
N VAL A 143 -1.42 23.86 -7.01
CA VAL A 143 -2.09 22.92 -6.09
C VAL A 143 -2.67 21.67 -6.76
N LYS A 144 -2.53 21.52 -8.08
CA LYS A 144 -3.01 20.33 -8.83
C LYS A 144 -2.13 19.12 -8.61
#